data_AF-A0A7Z9BXQ6-F1
#
_entry.id   AF-A0A7Z9BXQ6-F1
#
_cell.length_a   1.000
_cell.length_b   1.000
_cell.length_c   1.000
_cell.angle_alpha   90.00
_cell.angle_beta   90.00
_cell.angle_gamma   90.00
#
_symmetry.space_group_name_H-M   'P 1'
#
loop_
_entity.id
_entity.type
_entity.pdbx_description
1 polymer ?
#
loop_
_entity_poly.entity_id
_entity_poly.type
_entity_poly.pdbx_seq_one_letter_code
_entity_poly.pdbx_strand_id
1 'polypeptide(L)'
;MMLNNNTETALEFSPIDRELIFREDSDNLLAFKSIAIALNKKPNNHYDRCCLKLHISDEQYQNILNNQLFNLKKDALIPIKEGEFKPGLNLDLVIELRPDLLPQFSECKTNDAIIDHLNTAPANTDSDQELNYTENWYCLIVEQQQETDVIQYRTVWDYLKLSAAFNTLNGASEILQSLSNFLKETFNQIETDEIENDQSNGQISLDTNNFIKFLKTIDPDEDRESDQSRSISEVMREFFTEDDWEFVEMSEESILQMVFEGDHGRWTCFALAIEENRQFVFYSLCPVNTPPEKLSAMAEFLTKVNYGTTIGNFELNYTDGEIRYKTSIDVEHERFTTGLVNNSVYINVLTMDKYLPGIMAIINNKLSPDDAIAFAESSEQGTGNRE
;
A
#
# COMPACT_ATOMS: atom_id res chain seq x y z
N MET A 1 -9.23 23.36 -14.97
CA MET A 1 -8.46 23.16 -16.21
C MET A 1 -7.00 23.55 -15.96
N MET A 2 -6.21 22.60 -15.50
CA MET A 2 -4.75 22.49 -15.60
C MET A 2 -4.48 21.03 -15.19
N LEU A 3 -4.62 20.12 -16.15
CA LEU A 3 -4.23 18.72 -16.01
C LEU A 3 -2.73 18.70 -15.79
N ASN A 4 -2.28 18.08 -14.70
CA ASN A 4 -0.87 17.76 -14.53
C ASN A 4 -0.47 16.82 -15.66
N ASN A 5 0.17 17.38 -16.69
CA ASN A 5 0.86 16.65 -17.73
C ASN A 5 2.07 15.95 -17.11
N ASN A 6 1.85 14.80 -16.46
CA ASN A 6 2.87 13.77 -16.42
C ASN A 6 2.97 13.24 -17.85
N THR A 7 4.12 13.44 -18.49
CA THR A 7 4.45 12.89 -19.81
C THR A 7 4.50 11.37 -19.72
N GLU A 8 3.33 10.72 -19.77
CA GLU A 8 3.21 9.30 -20.07
C GLU A 8 3.28 9.13 -21.58
N THR A 9 4.27 8.37 -22.04
CA THR A 9 4.32 7.89 -23.42
C THR A 9 3.04 7.10 -23.63
N ALA A 10 2.15 7.56 -24.51
CA ALA A 10 0.93 6.83 -24.86
C ALA A 10 1.31 5.41 -25.30
N LEU A 11 0.63 4.39 -24.75
CA LEU A 11 0.85 3.01 -25.15
C LEU A 11 0.41 2.82 -26.61
N GLU A 12 1.38 2.63 -27.51
CA GLU A 12 1.11 2.32 -28.91
C GLU A 12 0.96 0.81 -29.10
N PHE A 13 -0.28 0.36 -29.29
CA PHE A 13 -0.61 -1.04 -29.51
C PHE A 13 -0.41 -1.43 -30.98
N SER A 14 0.37 -2.49 -31.20
CA SER A 14 0.56 -3.12 -32.50
C SER A 14 -0.25 -4.40 -32.57
N PRO A 15 -1.18 -4.56 -33.54
CA PRO A 15 -1.99 -5.77 -33.65
C PRO A 15 -1.11 -6.97 -34.02
N ILE A 16 -1.49 -8.14 -33.51
CA ILE A 16 -0.87 -9.43 -33.79
C ILE A 16 -1.95 -10.39 -34.25
N ASP A 17 -1.74 -10.98 -35.42
CA ASP A 17 -2.61 -11.99 -36.03
C ASP A 17 -2.15 -13.39 -35.63
N ARG A 18 -2.14 -13.66 -34.31
CA ARG A 18 -1.79 -14.95 -33.71
C ARG A 18 -2.67 -15.24 -32.52
N GLU A 19 -2.88 -16.53 -32.29
CA GLU A 19 -3.52 -17.01 -31.07
C GLU A 19 -2.52 -17.00 -29.91
N LEU A 20 -2.94 -16.50 -28.75
CA LEU A 20 -2.22 -16.56 -27.49
C LEU A 20 -3.02 -17.38 -26.51
N ILE A 21 -2.35 -18.30 -25.83
CA ILE A 21 -2.98 -19.21 -24.90
C ILE A 21 -2.49 -18.90 -23.49
N PHE A 22 -3.41 -18.48 -22.64
CA PHE A 22 -3.19 -18.34 -21.21
C PHE A 22 -3.62 -19.60 -20.47
N ARG A 23 -3.02 -19.82 -19.32
CA ARG A 23 -3.36 -20.90 -18.40
C ARG A 23 -4.00 -20.32 -17.16
N GLU A 24 -5.18 -20.83 -16.82
CA GLU A 24 -5.90 -20.51 -15.59
C GLU A 24 -5.44 -21.42 -14.44
N ASP A 25 -5.30 -22.72 -14.69
CA ASP A 25 -4.80 -23.72 -13.75
C ASP A 25 -4.12 -24.88 -14.51
N SER A 26 -3.76 -25.98 -13.84
CA SER A 26 -3.10 -27.12 -14.49
C SER A 26 -3.86 -27.73 -15.68
N ASP A 27 -5.18 -27.55 -15.77
CA ASP A 27 -6.06 -28.24 -16.70
C ASP A 27 -6.84 -27.30 -17.64
N ASN A 28 -6.91 -25.99 -17.33
CA ASN A 28 -7.72 -25.00 -18.05
C ASN A 28 -6.87 -23.98 -18.84
N LEU A 29 -7.24 -23.80 -20.11
CA LEU A 29 -6.57 -22.89 -21.06
C LEU A 29 -7.56 -21.89 -21.66
N LEU A 30 -7.16 -20.62 -21.74
CA LEU A 30 -7.90 -19.55 -22.41
C LEU A 30 -7.17 -19.09 -23.66
N ALA A 31 -7.81 -19.24 -24.81
CA ALA A 31 -7.27 -18.81 -26.10
C ALA A 31 -7.85 -17.46 -26.55
N PHE A 32 -6.97 -16.56 -26.96
CA PHE A 32 -7.31 -15.24 -27.51
C PHE A 32 -6.74 -15.11 -28.91
N LYS A 33 -7.53 -14.62 -29.88
CA LYS A 33 -7.13 -14.56 -31.30
C LYS A 33 -6.85 -13.16 -31.82
N SER A 34 -7.49 -12.16 -31.23
CA SER A 34 -7.34 -10.77 -31.63
C SER A 34 -6.66 -10.04 -30.49
N ILE A 35 -5.36 -9.83 -30.67
CA ILE A 35 -4.47 -9.30 -29.64
C ILE A 35 -3.68 -8.15 -30.23
N ALA A 36 -3.41 -7.14 -29.42
CA ALA A 36 -2.39 -6.17 -29.74
C ALA A 36 -1.38 -6.09 -28.59
N ILE A 37 -0.12 -5.83 -28.90
CA ILE A 37 0.94 -5.68 -27.89
C ILE A 37 1.46 -4.25 -27.88
N ALA A 38 1.71 -3.71 -26.69
CA ALA A 38 2.43 -2.49 -26.48
C ALA A 38 3.63 -2.77 -25.57
N LEU A 39 4.80 -2.31 -25.98
CA LEU A 39 6.05 -2.52 -25.25
C LEU A 39 6.72 -1.18 -25.04
N ASN A 40 7.24 -0.97 -23.84
CA ASN A 40 8.17 0.12 -23.59
C ASN A 40 9.58 -0.44 -23.38
N LYS A 41 10.57 0.24 -23.98
CA LYS A 41 11.97 -0.15 -23.96
C LYS A 41 12.80 0.97 -23.38
N LYS A 42 13.61 0.64 -22.38
CA LYS A 42 14.64 1.55 -21.86
C LYS A 42 15.79 1.71 -22.85
N PRO A 43 16.58 2.79 -22.77
CA PRO A 43 17.75 3.01 -23.64
C PRO A 43 18.80 1.88 -23.63
N ASN A 44 18.82 1.07 -22.58
CA ASN A 44 19.67 -0.12 -22.45
C ASN A 44 19.11 -1.37 -23.15
N ASN A 45 18.03 -1.23 -23.92
CA ASN A 45 17.36 -2.30 -24.65
C ASN A 45 16.65 -3.35 -23.77
N HIS A 46 16.46 -3.07 -22.48
CA HIS A 46 15.61 -3.86 -21.59
C HIS A 46 14.16 -3.36 -21.69
N TYR A 47 13.21 -4.29 -21.70
CA TYR A 47 11.80 -3.98 -21.56
C TYR A 47 11.51 -3.54 -20.13
N ASP A 48 10.80 -2.43 -19.97
CA ASP A 48 10.31 -1.97 -18.67
C ASP A 48 8.80 -2.11 -18.52
N ARG A 49 8.09 -2.38 -19.62
CA ARG A 49 6.65 -2.61 -19.64
C ARG A 49 6.25 -3.51 -20.80
N CYS A 50 5.32 -4.44 -20.54
CA CYS A 50 4.67 -5.27 -21.55
C CYS A 50 3.17 -5.30 -21.30
N CYS A 51 2.40 -4.73 -22.22
CA CYS A 51 0.94 -4.71 -22.16
C CYS A 51 0.36 -5.46 -23.36
N LEU A 52 -0.73 -6.19 -23.11
CA LEU A 52 -1.54 -6.80 -24.15
C LEU A 52 -2.94 -6.20 -24.12
N LYS A 53 -3.51 -5.96 -25.30
CA LYS A 53 -4.92 -5.65 -25.49
C LYS A 53 -5.59 -6.89 -26.06
N LEU A 54 -6.49 -7.50 -25.29
CA LEU A 54 -7.22 -8.72 -25.65
C LEU A 54 -8.65 -8.35 -26.05
N HIS A 55 -9.06 -8.71 -27.27
CA HIS A 55 -10.46 -8.60 -27.67
C HIS A 55 -11.21 -9.88 -27.28
N ILE A 56 -12.26 -9.74 -26.45
CA ILE A 56 -12.94 -10.86 -25.81
C ILE A 56 -14.46 -10.78 -25.97
N SER A 57 -15.13 -11.93 -25.92
CA SER A 57 -16.59 -11.98 -25.85
C SER A 57 -17.12 -11.68 -24.45
N ASP A 58 -18.41 -11.33 -24.34
CA ASP A 58 -19.09 -11.20 -23.05
C ASP A 58 -19.00 -12.49 -22.21
N GLU A 59 -19.10 -13.67 -22.83
CA GLU A 59 -18.94 -14.95 -22.14
C GLU A 59 -17.54 -15.10 -21.51
N GLN A 60 -16.49 -14.75 -22.26
CA GLN A 60 -15.11 -14.77 -21.74
C GLN A 60 -14.93 -13.75 -20.62
N TYR A 61 -15.55 -12.57 -20.75
CA TYR A 61 -15.52 -11.54 -19.71
C TYR A 61 -16.17 -12.01 -18.41
N GLN A 62 -17.34 -12.64 -18.48
CA GLN A 62 -17.98 -13.22 -17.29
C GLN A 62 -17.12 -14.33 -16.68
N ASN A 63 -16.47 -15.18 -17.50
CA ASN A 63 -15.56 -16.20 -16.98
C ASN A 63 -14.37 -15.57 -16.23
N ILE A 64 -13.72 -14.56 -16.83
CA ILE A 64 -12.62 -13.82 -16.22
C ILE A 64 -13.06 -13.20 -14.88
N LEU A 65 -14.22 -12.54 -14.83
CA LEU A 65 -14.71 -11.94 -13.60
C LEU A 65 -15.06 -12.97 -12.51
N ASN A 66 -15.68 -14.09 -12.89
CA ASN A 66 -16.11 -15.11 -11.93
C ASN A 66 -14.93 -15.86 -11.33
N ASN A 67 -13.91 -16.13 -12.13
CA ASN A 67 -12.70 -16.84 -11.70
C ASN A 67 -11.56 -15.89 -11.31
N GLN A 68 -11.80 -14.58 -11.34
CA GLN A 68 -10.87 -13.51 -10.96
C GLN A 68 -9.55 -13.50 -11.74
N LEU A 69 -9.57 -14.00 -12.98
CA LEU A 69 -8.38 -14.14 -13.83
C LEU A 69 -7.77 -12.77 -14.15
N PHE A 70 -6.46 -12.75 -14.41
CA PHE A 70 -5.71 -11.52 -14.70
C PHE A 70 -5.79 -10.51 -13.55
N ASN A 71 -5.90 -11.01 -12.31
CA ASN A 71 -6.09 -10.23 -11.10
C ASN A 71 -7.29 -9.25 -11.21
N LEU A 72 -8.33 -9.60 -11.99
CA LEU A 72 -9.50 -8.75 -12.20
C LEU A 72 -10.64 -9.10 -11.24
N LYS A 73 -10.90 -8.20 -10.29
CA LYS A 73 -12.01 -8.33 -9.34
C LYS A 73 -13.12 -7.35 -9.70
N LYS A 74 -14.38 -7.81 -9.61
CA LYS A 74 -15.56 -7.00 -9.93
C LYS A 74 -15.61 -5.69 -9.13
N ASP A 75 -15.17 -5.74 -7.88
CA ASP A 75 -15.16 -4.60 -6.96
C ASP A 75 -14.01 -3.61 -7.21
N ALA A 76 -13.08 -3.95 -8.11
CA ALA A 76 -11.91 -3.13 -8.44
C ALA A 76 -12.11 -2.25 -9.68
N LEU A 77 -13.31 -2.22 -10.28
CA LEU A 77 -13.61 -1.46 -11.49
C LEU A 77 -14.12 -0.05 -11.16
N ILE A 78 -13.43 0.97 -11.68
CA ILE A 78 -13.82 2.38 -11.55
C ILE A 78 -14.16 2.94 -12.93
N PRO A 79 -15.33 3.59 -13.08
CA PRO A 79 -15.70 4.16 -14.37
C PRO A 79 -14.77 5.32 -14.75
N ILE A 80 -14.16 5.24 -15.94
CA ILE A 80 -13.57 6.40 -16.63
C ILE A 80 -14.66 7.17 -17.36
N LYS A 81 -15.59 6.43 -17.98
CA LYS A 81 -16.79 6.97 -18.61
C LYS A 81 -18.00 6.21 -18.08
N GLU A 82 -18.93 6.94 -17.48
CA GLU A 82 -20.12 6.35 -16.87
C GLU A 82 -20.98 5.56 -17.86
N GLY A 83 -21.53 4.45 -17.38
CA GLY A 83 -22.46 3.58 -18.10
C GLY A 83 -22.18 2.10 -17.81
N GLU A 84 -23.17 1.24 -18.07
CA GLU A 84 -23.02 -0.20 -17.86
C GLU A 84 -22.58 -0.91 -19.15
N PHE A 85 -21.78 -1.98 -18.98
CA PHE A 85 -21.50 -2.90 -20.07
C PHE A 85 -22.77 -3.62 -20.51
N LYS A 86 -23.04 -3.61 -21.81
CA LYS A 86 -24.19 -4.29 -22.41
C LYS A 86 -23.85 -5.76 -22.65
N PRO A 87 -24.70 -6.70 -22.19
CA PRO A 87 -24.53 -8.11 -22.46
C PRO A 87 -24.48 -8.41 -23.96
N GLY A 88 -23.67 -9.39 -24.36
CA GLY A 88 -23.55 -9.85 -25.75
C GLY A 88 -22.72 -8.97 -26.70
N LEU A 89 -22.15 -7.84 -26.24
CA LEU A 89 -21.15 -7.08 -26.99
C LEU A 89 -19.74 -7.51 -26.57
N ASN A 90 -18.79 -7.48 -27.51
CA ASN A 90 -17.39 -7.77 -27.21
C ASN A 90 -16.75 -6.60 -26.44
N LEU A 91 -15.75 -6.94 -25.64
CA LEU A 91 -14.97 -6.01 -24.82
C LEU A 91 -13.50 -6.11 -25.21
N ASP A 92 -12.74 -5.05 -24.93
CA ASP A 92 -11.28 -5.10 -24.94
C ASP A 92 -10.75 -5.01 -23.50
N LEU A 93 -9.81 -5.87 -23.17
CA LEU A 93 -9.08 -5.86 -21.90
C LEU A 93 -7.64 -5.44 -22.16
N VAL A 94 -7.16 -4.42 -21.45
CA VAL A 94 -5.74 -4.08 -21.39
C VAL A 94 -5.16 -4.73 -20.15
N ILE A 95 -4.18 -5.62 -20.33
CA ILE A 95 -3.49 -6.33 -19.25
C ILE A 95 -1.99 -6.02 -19.31
N GLU A 96 -1.31 -6.03 -18.16
CA GLU A 96 0.13 -5.81 -18.04
C GLU A 96 0.81 -6.98 -17.32
N LEU A 97 1.97 -7.41 -17.84
CA LEU A 97 2.76 -8.48 -17.25
C LEU A 97 3.47 -8.00 -15.98
N ARG A 98 3.57 -8.89 -14.98
CA ARG A 98 4.36 -8.63 -13.77
C ARG A 98 5.82 -8.22 -14.11
N PRO A 99 6.37 -7.13 -13.55
CA PRO A 99 7.64 -6.57 -14.02
C PRO A 99 8.87 -7.46 -13.85
N ASP A 100 8.91 -8.30 -12.82
CA ASP A 100 9.98 -9.27 -12.54
C ASP A 100 10.14 -10.35 -13.62
N LEU A 101 9.11 -10.56 -14.45
CA LEU A 101 9.11 -11.52 -15.55
C LEU A 101 9.60 -10.92 -16.88
N LEU A 102 9.66 -9.60 -17.00
CA LEU A 102 10.14 -8.91 -18.21
C LEU A 102 11.58 -9.29 -18.65
N PRO A 103 12.54 -9.60 -17.74
CA PRO A 103 13.87 -10.06 -18.13
C PRO A 103 13.86 -11.32 -19.02
N GLN A 104 12.80 -12.14 -18.97
CA GLN A 104 12.65 -13.32 -19.83
C GLN A 104 12.54 -12.94 -21.33
N PHE A 105 12.13 -11.70 -21.66
CA PHE A 105 12.10 -11.20 -23.03
C PHE A 105 13.44 -10.65 -23.54
N SER A 106 14.52 -10.75 -22.78
CA SER A 106 15.83 -10.16 -23.14
C SER A 106 16.37 -10.59 -24.50
N GLU A 107 16.07 -11.82 -24.95
CA GLU A 107 16.46 -12.33 -26.27
C GLU A 107 15.46 -12.02 -27.39
N CYS A 108 14.25 -11.56 -27.04
CA CYS A 108 13.16 -11.32 -27.98
C CYS A 108 13.30 -9.95 -28.67
N LYS A 109 13.51 -9.97 -29.99
CA LYS A 109 13.77 -8.76 -30.79
C LYS A 109 12.54 -8.17 -31.47
N THR A 110 11.48 -8.96 -31.64
CA THR A 110 10.24 -8.58 -32.33
C THR A 110 9.03 -8.91 -31.47
N ASN A 111 7.92 -8.24 -31.75
CA ASN A 111 6.63 -8.53 -31.12
C ASN A 111 6.22 -10.00 -31.32
N ASP A 112 6.40 -10.53 -32.54
CA ASP A 112 6.12 -11.95 -32.83
C ASP A 112 6.98 -12.90 -32.00
N ALA A 113 8.26 -12.58 -31.78
CA ALA A 113 9.14 -13.42 -30.96
C ALA A 113 8.72 -13.45 -29.49
N ILE A 114 8.16 -12.34 -28.98
CA ILE A 114 7.58 -12.29 -27.63
C ILE A 114 6.36 -13.20 -27.55
N ILE A 115 5.45 -13.12 -28.51
CA ILE A 115 4.27 -14.01 -28.55
C ILE A 115 4.66 -15.47 -28.67
N ASP A 116 5.67 -15.79 -29.49
CA ASP A 116 6.20 -17.14 -29.58
C ASP A 116 6.78 -17.62 -28.25
N HIS A 117 7.47 -16.73 -27.53
CA HIS A 117 7.98 -17.04 -26.20
C HIS A 117 6.84 -17.26 -25.17
N LEU A 118 5.80 -16.42 -25.18
CA LEU A 118 4.62 -16.59 -24.33
C LEU A 118 3.92 -17.93 -24.59
N ASN A 119 3.75 -18.32 -25.86
CA ASN A 119 3.08 -19.57 -26.23
C ASN A 119 3.93 -20.82 -25.99
N THR A 120 5.26 -20.69 -25.94
CA THR A 120 6.20 -21.81 -25.74
C THR A 120 6.70 -21.93 -24.30
N ALA A 121 6.25 -21.04 -23.41
CA ALA A 121 6.56 -21.09 -21.99
C ALA A 121 6.24 -22.50 -21.45
N PRO A 122 7.24 -23.23 -20.94
CA PRO A 122 7.01 -24.57 -20.41
C PRO A 122 6.09 -24.45 -19.20
N ALA A 123 5.12 -25.36 -19.09
CA ALA A 123 4.44 -25.62 -17.83
C ALA A 123 5.51 -26.07 -16.82
N ASN A 124 5.96 -25.13 -15.99
CA ASN A 124 6.91 -25.38 -14.93
C ASN A 124 6.13 -25.88 -13.72
N THR A 125 6.81 -26.54 -12.78
CA THR A 125 6.21 -26.86 -11.48
C THR A 125 5.96 -25.62 -10.62
N ASP A 126 6.48 -24.47 -11.03
CA ASP A 126 6.37 -23.18 -10.34
C ASP A 126 5.60 -22.19 -11.24
N SER A 127 4.32 -22.00 -10.92
CA SER A 127 3.41 -21.09 -11.62
C SER A 127 3.88 -19.63 -11.59
N ASP A 128 4.70 -19.26 -10.61
CA ASP A 128 5.11 -17.88 -10.40
C ASP A 128 6.09 -17.41 -11.47
N GLN A 129 6.72 -18.33 -12.22
CA GLN A 129 7.67 -17.99 -13.29
C GLN A 129 7.07 -18.08 -14.69
N GLU A 130 5.79 -18.46 -14.81
CA GLU A 130 5.18 -18.77 -16.09
C GLU A 130 4.53 -17.56 -16.76
N LEU A 131 5.06 -17.20 -17.93
CA LEU A 131 4.63 -16.00 -18.65
C LEU A 131 3.20 -16.06 -19.18
N ASN A 132 2.62 -17.24 -19.35
CA ASN A 132 1.25 -17.42 -19.82
C ASN A 132 0.27 -17.78 -18.69
N TYR A 133 0.70 -17.74 -17.43
CA TYR A 133 -0.21 -17.94 -16.30
C TYR A 133 -1.01 -16.67 -16.01
N THR A 134 -2.34 -16.78 -15.87
CA THR A 134 -3.24 -15.60 -15.75
C THR A 134 -2.88 -14.70 -14.57
N GLU A 135 -2.44 -15.28 -13.45
CA GLU A 135 -2.14 -14.53 -12.23
C GLU A 135 -0.83 -13.71 -12.29
N ASN A 136 -0.01 -13.96 -13.32
CA ASN A 136 1.16 -13.14 -13.60
C ASN A 136 0.84 -11.88 -14.44
N TRP A 137 -0.43 -11.63 -14.71
CA TRP A 137 -0.92 -10.49 -15.49
C TRP A 137 -1.99 -9.72 -14.74
N TYR A 138 -2.00 -8.41 -14.91
CA TYR A 138 -2.85 -7.49 -14.17
C TYR A 138 -3.71 -6.69 -15.14
N CYS A 139 -5.02 -6.83 -15.06
CA CYS A 139 -5.96 -6.06 -15.89
C CYS A 139 -5.97 -4.60 -15.47
N LEU A 140 -5.61 -3.70 -16.38
CA LEU A 140 -5.56 -2.26 -16.16
C LEU A 140 -6.88 -1.58 -16.54
N ILE A 141 -7.40 -1.92 -17.72
CA ILE A 141 -8.56 -1.26 -18.34
C ILE A 141 -9.47 -2.32 -18.96
N VAL A 142 -10.78 -2.11 -18.80
CA VAL A 142 -11.83 -2.84 -19.52
C VAL A 142 -12.64 -1.81 -20.31
N GLU A 143 -12.75 -1.99 -21.61
CA GLU A 143 -13.53 -1.11 -22.48
C GLU A 143 -14.54 -1.89 -23.33
N GLN A 144 -15.67 -1.27 -23.60
CA GLN A 144 -16.70 -1.81 -24.49
C GLN A 144 -17.16 -0.72 -25.45
N GLN A 145 -16.93 -0.96 -26.74
CA GLN A 145 -17.44 -0.11 -27.80
C GLN A 145 -18.95 -0.34 -27.96
N GLN A 146 -19.75 0.71 -27.76
CA GLN A 146 -21.19 0.72 -28.03
C GLN A 146 -21.51 1.62 -29.23
N GLU A 147 -22.77 1.60 -29.69
CA GLU A 147 -23.20 2.33 -30.90
C GLU A 147 -22.96 3.85 -30.82
N THR A 148 -23.11 4.45 -29.64
CA THR A 148 -23.00 5.90 -29.43
C THR A 148 -21.79 6.31 -28.60
N ASP A 149 -21.22 5.39 -27.82
CA ASP A 149 -20.22 5.69 -26.80
C ASP A 149 -19.26 4.52 -26.57
N VAL A 150 -18.11 4.82 -25.95
CA VAL A 150 -17.18 3.83 -25.41
C VAL A 150 -17.34 3.84 -23.90
N ILE A 151 -17.83 2.75 -23.33
CA ILE A 151 -17.85 2.57 -21.88
C ILE A 151 -16.49 2.04 -21.47
N GLN A 152 -15.87 2.66 -20.47
CA GLN A 152 -14.52 2.30 -20.05
C GLN A 152 -14.43 2.33 -18.54
N TYR A 153 -13.87 1.27 -17.99
CA TYR A 153 -13.52 1.14 -16.59
C TYR A 153 -12.01 0.92 -16.49
N ARG A 154 -11.41 1.50 -15.45
CA ARG A 154 -10.03 1.21 -15.05
C ARG A 154 -10.02 0.46 -13.73
N THR A 155 -8.94 -0.26 -13.49
CA THR A 155 -8.70 -0.92 -12.21
C THR A 155 -7.71 -0.12 -11.36
N VAL A 156 -7.52 -0.53 -10.11
CA VAL A 156 -6.46 0.03 -9.27
C VAL A 156 -5.07 -0.18 -9.89
N TRP A 157 -4.89 -1.24 -10.69
CA TRP A 157 -3.59 -1.62 -11.24
C TRP A 157 -3.08 -0.59 -12.25
N ASP A 158 -4.00 0.12 -12.89
CA ASP A 158 -3.68 1.24 -13.78
C ASP A 158 -3.16 2.47 -13.01
N TYR A 159 -3.54 2.63 -11.74
CA TYR A 159 -2.99 3.67 -10.86
C TYR A 159 -1.67 3.24 -10.22
N LEU A 160 -1.65 2.02 -9.67
CA LEU A 160 -0.47 1.39 -9.07
C LEU A 160 0.48 0.99 -10.19
N LYS A 161 1.29 1.93 -10.70
CA LYS A 161 2.34 1.61 -11.68
C LYS A 161 3.06 0.34 -11.24
N LEU A 162 2.89 -0.78 -11.94
CA LEU A 162 3.36 -2.09 -11.47
C LEU A 162 4.88 -2.08 -11.31
N SER A 163 5.60 -1.36 -12.19
CA SER A 163 7.04 -1.14 -12.06
C SER A 163 7.44 -0.45 -10.75
N ALA A 164 6.59 0.40 -10.18
CA ALA A 164 6.81 1.02 -8.87
C ALA A 164 6.45 0.04 -7.74
N ALA A 165 5.33 -0.68 -7.87
CA ALA A 165 4.84 -1.61 -6.88
C ALA A 165 5.79 -2.79 -6.61
N PHE A 166 6.52 -3.24 -7.65
CA PHE A 166 7.41 -4.39 -7.58
C PHE A 166 8.92 -4.02 -7.51
N ASN A 167 9.29 -2.73 -7.41
CA ASN A 167 10.67 -2.30 -7.18
C ASN A 167 10.88 -1.84 -5.71
N THR A 168 11.61 -2.64 -4.94
CA THR A 168 11.79 -2.51 -3.48
C THR A 168 12.61 -1.30 -3.01
N LEU A 169 13.29 -0.57 -3.89
CA LEU A 169 14.18 0.54 -3.49
C LEU A 169 13.45 1.89 -3.31
N ASN A 170 12.26 2.10 -3.89
CA ASN A 170 11.45 3.34 -3.78
C ASN A 170 9.92 3.08 -3.86
N GLY A 171 9.48 1.82 -3.96
CA GLY A 171 8.10 1.47 -4.33
C GLY A 171 7.02 1.90 -3.35
N ALA A 172 7.29 1.90 -2.04
CA ALA A 172 6.27 2.22 -1.02
C ALA A 172 5.73 3.65 -1.13
N SER A 173 6.60 4.65 -1.38
CA SER A 173 6.18 6.05 -1.53
C SER A 173 5.39 6.27 -2.83
N GLU A 174 5.81 5.64 -3.92
CA GLU A 174 5.10 5.70 -5.21
C GLU A 174 3.76 4.97 -5.19
N ILE A 175 3.67 3.82 -4.49
CA ILE A 175 2.42 3.11 -4.21
C ILE A 175 1.48 3.99 -3.38
N LEU A 176 1.95 4.57 -2.26
CA LEU A 176 1.14 5.45 -1.40
C LEU A 176 0.68 6.71 -2.14
N GLN A 177 1.53 7.29 -2.99
CA GLN A 177 1.15 8.42 -3.83
C GLN A 177 0.12 8.03 -4.89
N SER A 178 0.27 6.85 -5.49
CA SER A 178 -0.65 6.32 -6.51
C SER A 178 -2.02 5.97 -5.90
N LEU A 179 -2.03 5.35 -4.70
CA LEU A 179 -3.23 5.12 -3.89
C LEU A 179 -3.86 6.44 -3.43
N SER A 180 -3.07 7.45 -3.06
CA SER A 180 -3.57 8.78 -2.72
C SER A 180 -4.21 9.47 -3.93
N ASN A 181 -3.63 9.35 -5.11
CA ASN A 181 -4.20 9.87 -6.35
C ASN A 181 -5.47 9.14 -6.74
N PHE A 182 -5.48 7.80 -6.63
CA PHE A 182 -6.67 6.96 -6.77
C PHE A 182 -7.80 7.43 -5.84
N LEU A 183 -7.49 7.63 -4.55
CA LEU A 183 -8.48 8.10 -3.58
C LEU A 183 -8.97 9.51 -3.93
N LYS A 184 -8.08 10.43 -4.30
CA LYS A 184 -8.44 11.80 -4.71
C LYS A 184 -9.34 11.82 -5.95
N GLU A 185 -9.04 11.04 -6.99
CA GLU A 185 -9.89 10.97 -8.19
C GLU A 185 -11.26 10.37 -7.86
N THR A 186 -11.28 9.33 -7.03
CA THR A 186 -12.51 8.71 -6.56
C THR A 186 -13.37 9.67 -5.73
N PHE A 187 -12.78 10.45 -4.81
CA PHE A 187 -13.50 11.42 -3.99
C PHE A 187 -13.91 12.68 -4.75
N ASN A 188 -13.11 13.14 -5.72
CA ASN A 188 -13.49 14.28 -6.57
C ASN A 188 -14.68 13.97 -7.49
N GLN A 189 -14.86 12.71 -7.90
CA GLN A 189 -16.07 12.27 -8.60
C GLN A 189 -17.32 12.39 -7.70
N ILE A 190 -17.21 12.03 -6.42
CA ILE A 190 -18.30 12.18 -5.44
C ILE A 190 -18.70 13.65 -5.22
N GLU A 191 -17.73 14.57 -5.13
CA GLU A 191 -18.01 16.01 -4.96
C GLU A 191 -18.56 16.69 -6.23
N THR A 192 -18.34 16.12 -7.42
CA THR A 192 -18.88 16.68 -8.67
C THR A 192 -20.31 16.22 -8.96
N ASP A 193 -20.68 15.00 -8.55
CA ASP A 193 -22.05 14.48 -8.66
C ASP A 193 -23.04 15.16 -7.70
N GLU A 194 -22.59 15.66 -6.55
CA GLU A 194 -23.46 16.43 -5.64
C GLU A 194 -23.80 17.84 -6.16
N ILE A 195 -23.07 18.35 -7.15
CA ILE A 195 -23.27 19.71 -7.68
C ILE A 195 -24.06 19.72 -9.01
N GLU A 196 -24.12 18.60 -9.75
CA GLU A 196 -24.86 18.50 -11.02
C GLU A 196 -25.75 17.24 -11.09
N ASN A 197 -26.83 17.18 -10.30
CA ASN A 197 -28.18 16.77 -10.76
C ASN A 197 -29.09 16.43 -9.56
N ASP A 198 -29.98 17.36 -9.25
CA ASP A 198 -31.25 17.05 -8.63
C ASP A 198 -32.06 16.22 -9.64
N GLN A 199 -32.26 14.93 -9.32
CA GLN A 199 -33.04 13.88 -10.04
C GLN A 199 -32.28 12.80 -10.83
N SER A 200 -31.57 11.91 -10.14
CA SER A 200 -31.71 10.45 -10.37
C SER A 200 -31.09 9.64 -9.23
N ASN A 201 -31.88 8.72 -8.65
CA ASN A 201 -31.45 7.78 -7.62
C ASN A 201 -30.52 6.70 -8.19
N GLY A 202 -29.25 7.04 -8.41
CA GLY A 202 -28.16 6.10 -8.67
C GLY A 202 -27.02 6.41 -7.71
N GLN A 203 -27.20 6.07 -6.44
CA GLN A 203 -26.20 6.32 -5.41
C GLN A 203 -24.99 5.41 -5.69
N ILE A 204 -23.96 5.93 -6.36
CA ILE A 204 -22.64 5.30 -6.42
C ILE A 204 -22.03 5.45 -5.02
N SER A 205 -22.54 4.62 -4.11
CA SER A 205 -21.85 4.34 -2.85
C SER A 205 -20.61 3.57 -3.26
N LEU A 206 -19.43 4.19 -3.16
CA LEU A 206 -18.21 3.42 -3.05
C LEU A 206 -18.40 2.50 -1.85
N ASP A 207 -18.64 1.21 -2.10
CA ASP A 207 -18.78 0.23 -1.02
C ASP A 207 -17.40 0.12 -0.37
N THR A 208 -17.18 0.95 0.65
CA THR A 208 -15.91 1.08 1.36
C THR A 208 -15.51 -0.27 1.94
N ASN A 209 -16.49 -1.15 2.20
CA ASN A 209 -16.24 -2.52 2.65
C ASN A 209 -15.67 -3.38 1.53
N ASN A 210 -16.14 -3.24 0.29
CA ASN A 210 -15.59 -3.97 -0.86
C ASN A 210 -14.21 -3.43 -1.24
N PHE A 211 -13.96 -2.12 -1.12
CA PHE A 211 -12.62 -1.55 -1.32
C PHE A 211 -11.63 -2.01 -0.24
N ILE A 212 -12.04 -2.05 1.04
CA ILE A 212 -11.23 -2.63 2.12
C ILE A 212 -10.99 -4.13 1.88
N LYS A 213 -12.00 -4.88 1.43
CA LYS A 213 -11.86 -6.29 1.07
C LYS A 213 -10.92 -6.50 -0.11
N PHE A 214 -10.94 -5.60 -1.08
CA PHE A 214 -10.04 -5.62 -2.21
C PHE A 214 -8.58 -5.31 -1.80
N LEU A 215 -8.35 -4.30 -0.96
CA LEU A 215 -7.04 -4.02 -0.36
C LEU A 215 -6.47 -5.23 0.39
N LYS A 216 -7.32 -5.97 1.10
CA LYS A 216 -6.95 -7.23 1.77
C LYS A 216 -6.47 -8.30 0.78
N THR A 217 -7.00 -8.29 -0.45
CA THR A 217 -6.65 -9.29 -1.46
C THR A 217 -5.46 -8.95 -2.37
N ILE A 218 -4.93 -7.73 -2.27
CA ILE A 218 -3.66 -7.32 -2.91
C ILE A 218 -2.48 -7.58 -1.97
N ASP A 219 -2.76 -7.92 -0.70
CA ASP A 219 -1.78 -8.53 0.18
C ASP A 219 -1.41 -9.91 -0.42
N PRO A 220 -0.17 -10.13 -0.88
CA PRO A 220 0.24 -11.36 -1.57
C PRO A 220 0.18 -12.63 -0.72
N ASP A 221 -0.37 -12.54 0.49
CA ASP A 221 -0.39 -13.60 1.50
C ASP A 221 -1.79 -14.23 1.74
N GLU A 222 -2.85 -13.83 1.01
CA GLU A 222 -4.21 -14.35 1.28
C GLU A 222 -4.45 -15.81 0.83
N ASP A 223 -3.62 -16.41 -0.03
CA ASP A 223 -3.73 -17.85 -0.37
C ASP A 223 -2.98 -18.77 0.61
N ARG A 224 -2.43 -18.23 1.70
CA ARG A 224 -1.84 -19.04 2.76
C ARG A 224 -2.82 -19.14 3.92
N GLU A 225 -3.67 -20.17 3.87
CA GLU A 225 -4.33 -20.78 5.05
C GLU A 225 -3.33 -21.23 6.16
N SER A 226 -2.05 -20.86 6.10
CA SER A 226 -1.03 -21.12 7.11
C SER A 226 -0.67 -19.95 8.03
N ASP A 227 -1.12 -18.71 7.78
CA ASP A 227 -0.55 -17.55 8.51
C ASP A 227 -1.16 -17.24 9.90
N GLN A 228 -1.94 -18.16 10.46
CA GLN A 228 -2.24 -18.15 11.90
C GLN A 228 -1.01 -18.51 12.77
N SER A 229 0.18 -18.76 12.19
CA SER A 229 1.34 -19.30 12.91
C SER A 229 2.52 -18.35 13.17
N ARG A 230 2.52 -17.09 12.70
CA ARG A 230 3.66 -16.17 12.96
C ARG A 230 3.55 -15.53 14.34
N SER A 231 4.60 -15.68 15.13
CA SER A 231 4.71 -15.05 16.45
C SER A 231 4.90 -13.53 16.32
N ILE A 232 4.44 -12.76 17.31
CA ILE A 232 4.65 -11.30 17.35
C ILE A 232 6.15 -10.99 17.29
N SER A 233 6.96 -11.80 17.97
CA SER A 233 8.41 -11.66 18.02
C SER A 233 9.07 -11.79 16.64
N GLU A 234 8.58 -12.70 15.78
CA GLU A 234 9.09 -12.86 14.41
C GLU A 234 8.76 -11.65 13.55
N VAL A 235 7.51 -11.18 13.60
CA VAL A 235 7.05 -10.05 12.78
C VAL A 235 7.75 -8.75 13.18
N MET A 236 7.95 -8.50 14.48
CA MET A 236 8.69 -7.31 14.89
C MET A 236 10.17 -7.38 14.48
N ARG A 237 10.82 -8.55 14.55
CA ARG A 237 12.21 -8.73 14.09
C ARG A 237 12.35 -8.49 12.59
N GLU A 238 11.41 -9.04 11.83
CA GLU A 238 11.32 -8.82 10.38
C GLU A 238 11.24 -7.32 10.09
N PHE A 239 10.30 -6.61 10.70
CA PHE A 239 10.16 -5.16 10.54
C PHE A 239 11.47 -4.40 10.86
N PHE A 240 12.05 -4.59 12.05
CA PHE A 240 13.26 -3.83 12.43
C PHE A 240 14.47 -4.19 11.58
N THR A 241 14.53 -5.40 11.02
CA THR A 241 15.60 -5.79 10.09
C THR A 241 15.39 -5.16 8.71
N GLU A 242 14.17 -5.19 8.19
CA GLU A 242 13.82 -4.61 6.88
C GLU A 242 13.96 -3.08 6.86
N ASP A 243 13.61 -2.43 7.97
CA ASP A 243 13.66 -0.98 8.14
C ASP A 243 15.04 -0.48 8.60
N ASP A 244 16.05 -1.38 8.65
CA ASP A 244 17.46 -1.11 8.98
C ASP A 244 17.67 -0.48 10.38
N TRP A 245 16.89 -0.92 11.37
CA TRP A 245 17.09 -0.52 12.77
C TRP A 245 18.15 -1.41 13.44
N GLU A 246 19.11 -0.78 14.11
CA GLU A 246 20.00 -1.50 15.02
C GLU A 246 19.27 -1.85 16.34
N PHE A 247 19.15 -3.14 16.63
CA PHE A 247 18.57 -3.62 17.87
C PHE A 247 19.40 -4.72 18.55
N VAL A 248 19.21 -4.85 19.85
CA VAL A 248 19.78 -5.91 20.69
C VAL A 248 18.64 -6.73 21.27
N GLU A 249 18.70 -8.04 21.05
CA GLU A 249 17.80 -8.98 21.70
C GLU A 249 18.15 -9.13 23.18
N MET A 250 17.16 -8.94 24.05
CA MET A 250 17.30 -9.22 25.47
C MET A 250 16.97 -10.69 25.75
N SER A 251 17.47 -11.22 26.87
CA SER A 251 17.51 -12.64 27.24
C SER A 251 16.17 -13.41 27.31
N GLU A 252 15.04 -12.80 26.93
CA GLU A 252 13.71 -13.39 26.92
C GLU A 252 13.14 -13.62 25.50
N GLU A 253 13.93 -13.48 24.42
CA GLU A 253 13.56 -13.64 22.98
C GLU A 253 12.37 -12.78 22.48
N SER A 254 11.71 -12.07 23.40
CA SER A 254 10.45 -11.37 23.22
C SER A 254 10.61 -9.86 23.43
N ILE A 255 11.82 -9.38 23.68
CA ILE A 255 12.13 -7.96 23.91
C ILE A 255 13.31 -7.56 23.04
N LEU A 256 13.10 -6.55 22.19
CA LEU A 256 14.14 -5.89 21.42
C LEU A 256 14.40 -4.51 22.01
N GLN A 257 15.66 -4.22 22.31
CA GLN A 257 16.10 -2.89 22.72
C GLN A 257 16.78 -2.20 21.53
N MET A 258 16.45 -0.94 21.30
CA MET A 258 17.05 -0.13 20.23
C MET A 258 17.25 1.31 20.69
N VAL A 259 17.92 2.11 19.87
CA VAL A 259 18.09 3.54 20.11
C VAL A 259 17.55 4.30 18.91
N PHE A 260 16.69 5.28 19.17
CA PHE A 260 16.20 6.20 18.16
C PHE A 260 16.86 7.57 18.31
N GLU A 261 17.16 8.21 17.18
CA GLU A 261 17.67 9.57 17.10
C GLU A 261 16.67 10.41 16.31
N GLY A 262 15.95 11.27 17.03
CA GLY A 262 15.03 12.26 16.46
C GLY A 262 15.65 13.65 16.37
N ASP A 263 14.87 14.62 15.93
CA ASP A 263 15.36 16.00 15.76
C ASP A 263 15.70 16.67 17.10
N HIS A 264 15.05 16.24 18.18
CA HIS A 264 15.13 16.89 19.50
C HIS A 264 15.86 16.06 20.55
N GLY A 265 16.25 14.83 20.23
CA GLY A 265 17.01 13.99 21.16
C GLY A 265 17.30 12.60 20.65
N ARG A 266 18.03 11.85 21.49
CA ARG A 266 18.35 10.45 21.28
C ARG A 266 17.96 9.66 22.50
N TRP A 267 17.21 8.57 22.31
CA TRP A 267 16.67 7.80 23.44
C TRP A 267 16.53 6.31 23.15
N THR A 268 16.42 5.54 24.23
CA THR A 268 16.24 4.09 24.18
C THR A 268 14.77 3.75 23.96
N CYS A 269 14.53 2.79 23.08
CA CYS A 269 13.21 2.20 22.85
C CYS A 269 13.21 0.70 23.17
N PHE A 270 12.04 0.17 23.47
CA PHE A 270 11.80 -1.26 23.66
C PHE A 270 10.60 -1.72 22.87
N ALA A 271 10.76 -2.79 22.09
CA ALA A 271 9.68 -3.53 21.45
C ALA A 271 9.44 -4.83 22.21
N LEU A 272 8.21 -5.09 22.64
CA LEU A 272 7.83 -6.25 23.43
C LEU A 272 6.76 -7.06 22.70
N ALA A 273 7.00 -8.36 22.61
CA ALA A 273 6.05 -9.36 22.18
C ALA A 273 5.47 -10.06 23.42
N ILE A 274 4.18 -9.87 23.70
CA ILE A 274 3.45 -10.60 24.74
C ILE A 274 2.64 -11.68 24.04
N GLU A 275 3.30 -12.81 23.75
CA GLU A 275 2.72 -13.88 22.91
C GLU A 275 1.47 -14.51 23.55
N GLU A 276 1.46 -14.71 24.88
CA GLU A 276 0.34 -15.33 25.60
C GLU A 276 -0.98 -14.58 25.38
N ASN A 277 -0.92 -13.24 25.34
CA ASN A 277 -2.09 -12.38 25.15
C ASN A 277 -2.18 -11.80 23.74
N ARG A 278 -1.31 -12.23 22.82
CA ARG A 278 -1.25 -11.68 21.45
C ARG A 278 -1.19 -10.14 21.44
N GLN A 279 -0.27 -9.56 22.22
CA GLN A 279 -0.10 -8.10 22.30
C GLN A 279 1.30 -7.67 21.90
N PHE A 280 1.36 -6.63 21.08
CA PHE A 280 2.60 -5.91 20.79
C PHE A 280 2.62 -4.59 21.56
N VAL A 281 3.75 -4.28 22.19
CA VAL A 281 3.94 -3.03 22.93
C VAL A 281 5.27 -2.40 22.52
N PHE A 282 5.25 -1.10 22.23
CA PHE A 282 6.46 -0.33 21.96
C PHE A 282 6.56 0.85 22.93
N TYR A 283 7.74 1.03 23.51
CA TYR A 283 8.04 2.12 24.44
C TYR A 283 9.17 2.98 23.90
N SER A 284 8.98 4.29 23.93
CA SER A 284 10.07 5.27 23.95
C SER A 284 10.30 5.71 25.40
N LEU A 285 11.51 5.52 25.94
CA LEU A 285 11.89 6.11 27.23
C LEU A 285 12.38 7.53 27.00
N CYS A 286 11.81 8.51 27.71
CA CYS A 286 12.35 9.86 27.67
C CYS A 286 13.80 9.85 28.20
N PRO A 287 14.74 10.56 27.56
CA PRO A 287 16.16 10.54 27.97
C PRO A 287 16.43 11.24 29.30
N VAL A 288 15.42 11.87 29.90
CA VAL A 288 15.50 12.55 31.19
C VAL A 288 14.34 12.17 32.09
N ASN A 289 14.62 12.09 33.40
CA ASN A 289 13.57 11.93 34.40
C ASN A 289 13.13 13.29 34.92
N THR A 290 11.86 13.36 35.30
CA THR A 290 11.24 14.52 35.94
C THR A 290 11.76 14.67 37.38
N PRO A 291 12.34 15.82 37.76
CA PRO A 291 12.69 16.08 39.15
C PRO A 291 11.46 16.06 40.07
N PRO A 292 11.57 15.63 41.34
CA PRO A 292 10.43 15.53 42.27
C PRO A 292 9.57 16.80 42.36
N GLU A 293 10.20 17.97 42.38
CA GLU A 293 9.54 19.28 42.45
C GLU A 293 8.83 19.70 41.15
N LYS A 294 8.97 18.91 40.07
CA LYS A 294 8.31 19.12 38.78
C LYS A 294 7.24 18.10 38.45
N LEU A 295 7.11 17.03 39.25
CA LEU A 295 6.16 15.96 39.00
C LEU A 295 4.73 16.46 38.79
N SER A 296 4.28 17.43 39.59
CA SER A 296 2.92 17.99 39.44
C SER A 296 2.72 18.72 38.10
N ALA A 297 3.70 19.52 37.68
CA ALA A 297 3.60 20.26 36.42
C ALA A 297 3.75 19.33 35.21
N MET A 298 4.64 18.33 35.30
CA MET A 298 4.82 17.33 34.26
C MET A 298 3.58 16.45 34.11
N ALA A 299 2.97 16.02 35.22
CA ALA A 299 1.75 15.23 35.17
C ALA A 299 0.60 15.99 34.50
N GLU A 300 0.45 17.28 34.81
CA GLU A 300 -0.55 18.14 34.15
C GLU A 300 -0.28 18.24 32.65
N PHE A 301 0.97 18.52 32.26
CA PHE A 301 1.39 18.59 30.86
C PHE A 301 1.11 17.30 30.10
N LEU A 302 1.61 16.16 30.58
CA LEU A 302 1.44 14.87 29.90
C LEU A 302 -0.03 14.44 29.84
N THR A 303 -0.81 14.72 30.89
CA THR A 303 -2.25 14.43 30.89
C THR A 303 -3.00 15.26 29.86
N LYS A 304 -2.65 16.54 29.73
CA LYS A 304 -3.23 17.43 28.70
C LYS A 304 -2.83 16.99 27.29
N VAL A 305 -1.57 16.62 27.07
CA VAL A 305 -1.11 16.07 25.79
C VAL A 305 -1.87 14.79 25.44
N ASN A 306 -2.05 13.89 26.42
CA ASN A 306 -2.81 12.65 26.21
C ASN A 306 -4.30 12.92 25.87
N TYR A 307 -4.85 14.06 26.29
CA TYR A 307 -6.23 14.42 25.98
C TYR A 307 -6.36 14.82 24.51
N GLY A 308 -6.77 13.88 23.66
CA GLY A 308 -6.91 14.06 22.22
C GLY A 308 -5.90 13.29 21.39
N THR A 309 -4.91 12.64 22.02
CA THR A 309 -4.01 11.70 21.35
C THR A 309 -4.79 10.48 20.85
N THR A 310 -4.73 10.22 19.55
CA THR A 310 -5.43 9.11 18.91
C THR A 310 -4.75 7.76 19.15
N ILE A 311 -3.41 7.71 19.06
CA ILE A 311 -2.63 6.47 19.16
C ILE A 311 -1.50 6.65 20.18
N GLY A 312 -1.54 5.83 21.22
CA GLY A 312 -0.56 5.82 22.30
C GLY A 312 -0.86 6.79 23.43
N ASN A 313 0.03 6.80 24.43
CA ASN A 313 -0.07 7.69 25.59
C ASN A 313 1.29 7.89 26.25
N PHE A 314 1.49 9.07 26.86
CA PHE A 314 2.56 9.29 27.82
C PHE A 314 2.22 8.63 29.17
N GLU A 315 3.24 8.09 29.82
CA GLU A 315 3.21 7.55 31.18
C GLU A 315 4.26 8.29 32.03
N LEU A 316 3.92 8.55 33.30
CA LEU A 316 4.83 9.16 34.28
C LEU A 316 4.89 8.28 35.52
N ASN A 317 6.09 7.79 35.86
CA ASN A 317 6.33 7.16 37.14
C ASN A 317 6.54 8.22 38.21
N TYR A 318 5.60 8.33 39.15
CA TYR A 318 5.69 9.29 40.26
C TYR A 318 6.81 8.99 41.27
N THR A 319 7.38 7.79 41.24
CA THR A 319 8.42 7.38 42.19
C THR A 319 9.78 7.97 41.82
N ASP A 320 10.15 7.91 40.54
CA ASP A 320 11.48 8.27 40.03
C ASP A 320 11.44 9.31 38.89
N GLY A 321 10.25 9.75 38.49
CA GLY A 321 10.03 10.74 37.45
C GLY A 321 10.25 10.23 36.03
N GLU A 322 10.42 8.92 35.83
CA GLU A 322 10.60 8.36 34.49
C GLU A 322 9.37 8.64 33.61
N ILE A 323 9.61 9.09 32.38
CA ILE A 323 8.57 9.35 31.38
C ILE A 323 8.73 8.33 30.26
N ARG A 324 7.61 7.76 29.81
CA ARG A 324 7.57 6.88 28.64
C ARG A 324 6.47 7.33 27.69
N TYR A 325 6.64 7.09 26.39
CA TYR A 325 5.53 7.08 25.45
C TYR A 325 5.27 5.63 25.03
N LYS A 326 4.04 5.17 25.21
CA LYS A 326 3.63 3.80 24.91
C LYS A 326 2.69 3.77 23.72
N THR A 327 2.95 2.85 22.81
CA THR A 327 1.96 2.37 21.83
C THR A 327 1.79 0.87 22.05
N SER A 328 0.56 0.39 21.89
CA SER A 328 0.25 -1.03 22.04
C SER A 328 -0.93 -1.42 21.18
N ILE A 329 -0.91 -2.65 20.68
CA ILE A 329 -1.99 -3.23 19.89
C ILE A 329 -2.26 -4.66 20.34
N ASP A 330 -3.55 -4.99 20.43
CA ASP A 330 -4.04 -6.33 20.66
C ASP A 330 -4.41 -6.97 19.31
N VAL A 331 -3.92 -8.18 19.08
CA VAL A 331 -4.08 -8.93 17.83
C VAL A 331 -4.49 -10.37 18.10
N GLU A 332 -5.32 -10.62 19.11
CA GLU A 332 -5.78 -11.97 19.51
C GLU A 332 -6.53 -12.70 18.38
N HIS A 333 -7.16 -11.97 17.47
CA HIS A 333 -7.98 -12.52 16.38
C HIS A 333 -7.65 -11.96 15.00
N GLU A 334 -6.57 -11.21 14.89
CA GLU A 334 -6.18 -10.50 13.67
C GLU A 334 -4.74 -10.87 13.29
N ARG A 335 -4.44 -10.78 12.00
CA ARG A 335 -3.08 -10.95 11.49
C ARG A 335 -2.20 -9.81 12.01
N PHE A 336 -1.05 -10.15 12.57
CA PHE A 336 -0.05 -9.16 12.95
C PHE A 336 0.98 -9.02 11.84
N THR A 337 1.14 -7.81 11.29
CA THR A 337 1.98 -7.55 10.12
C THR A 337 3.04 -6.49 10.42
N THR A 338 4.11 -6.45 9.63
CA THR A 338 5.15 -5.41 9.74
C THR A 338 4.58 -4.00 9.55
N GLY A 339 3.51 -3.83 8.75
CA GLY A 339 2.78 -2.57 8.63
C GLY A 339 2.13 -2.10 9.95
N LEU A 340 1.59 -3.02 10.75
CA LEU A 340 1.06 -2.68 12.09
C LEU A 340 2.19 -2.31 13.06
N VAL A 341 3.35 -2.96 12.95
CA VAL A 341 4.56 -2.59 13.70
C VAL A 341 5.01 -1.19 13.30
N ASN A 342 5.16 -0.91 12.00
CA ASN A 342 5.56 0.39 11.45
C ASN A 342 4.67 1.52 12.01
N ASN A 343 3.36 1.39 11.85
CA ASN A 343 2.40 2.39 12.32
C ASN A 343 2.51 2.64 13.83
N SER A 344 2.73 1.57 14.61
CA SER A 344 2.86 1.65 16.07
C SER A 344 4.19 2.25 16.52
N VAL A 345 5.28 1.97 15.82
CA VAL A 345 6.65 2.43 16.13
C VAL A 345 6.82 3.90 15.74
N TYR A 346 6.49 4.26 14.50
CA TYR A 346 6.75 5.59 13.99
C TYR A 346 5.91 6.65 14.69
N ILE A 347 4.61 6.40 14.93
CA ILE A 347 3.80 7.34 15.72
C ILE A 347 4.36 7.52 17.14
N ASN A 348 4.97 6.48 17.71
CA ASN A 348 5.53 6.52 19.05
C ASN A 348 6.76 7.43 19.12
N VAL A 349 7.77 7.15 18.29
CA VAL A 349 9.03 7.91 18.31
C VAL A 349 8.82 9.35 17.86
N LEU A 350 7.98 9.60 16.85
CA LEU A 350 7.69 10.95 16.37
C LEU A 350 6.92 11.77 17.43
N THR A 351 5.99 11.14 18.17
CA THR A 351 5.28 11.84 19.25
C THR A 351 6.21 12.16 20.42
N MET A 352 7.11 11.24 20.80
CA MET A 352 8.15 11.53 21.79
C MET A 352 9.01 12.71 21.34
N ASP A 353 9.50 12.70 20.10
CA ASP A 353 10.35 13.78 19.57
C ASP A 353 9.64 15.14 19.60
N LYS A 354 8.39 15.17 19.13
CA LYS A 354 7.55 16.37 19.10
C LYS A 354 7.43 17.04 20.46
N TYR A 355 7.17 16.25 21.51
CA TYR A 355 6.90 16.79 22.85
C TYR A 355 8.14 16.86 23.74
N LEU A 356 9.26 16.28 23.35
CA LEU A 356 10.52 16.33 24.10
C LEU A 356 10.98 17.77 24.42
N PRO A 357 10.91 18.75 23.48
CA PRO A 357 11.20 20.15 23.81
C PRO A 357 10.30 20.74 24.91
N GLY A 358 9.00 20.39 24.90
CA GLY A 358 8.04 20.81 25.93
C GLY A 358 8.36 20.20 27.30
N ILE A 359 8.68 18.90 27.33
CA ILE A 359 9.17 18.20 28.54
C ILE A 359 10.40 18.92 29.10
N MET A 360 11.38 19.21 28.25
CA MET A 360 12.60 19.92 28.64
C MET A 360 12.32 21.35 29.13
N ALA A 361 11.34 22.04 28.56
CA ALA A 361 10.96 23.39 28.99
C ALA A 361 10.37 23.40 30.41
N ILE A 362 9.56 22.39 30.75
CA ILE A 362 8.99 22.23 32.10
C ILE A 362 10.09 21.91 33.11
N ILE A 363 10.95 20.93 32.81
CA ILE A 363 12.06 20.55 33.71
C ILE A 363 12.95 21.76 34.01
N ASN A 364 13.24 22.58 33.01
CA ASN A 364 14.09 23.76 33.14
C ASN A 364 13.38 25.01 33.69
N ASN A 365 12.12 24.91 34.17
CA ASN A 365 11.30 26.03 34.67
C ASN A 365 11.10 27.18 33.68
N LYS A 366 11.05 26.88 32.38
CA LYS A 366 10.91 27.92 31.36
C LYS A 366 9.46 28.24 31.06
N LEU A 367 8.58 27.24 31.10
CA LEU A 367 7.19 27.36 30.63
C LEU A 367 6.21 26.70 31.60
N SER A 368 4.96 27.20 31.59
CA SER A 368 3.82 26.50 32.17
C SER A 368 3.45 25.28 31.32
N PRO A 369 2.64 24.32 31.84
CA PRO A 369 2.16 23.19 31.03
C PRO A 369 1.48 23.62 29.72
N ASP A 370 0.59 24.62 29.75
CA ASP A 370 -0.12 25.09 28.55
C ASP A 370 0.83 25.73 27.53
N ASP A 371 1.76 26.58 28.00
CA ASP A 371 2.74 27.21 27.12
C ASP A 371 3.71 26.18 26.52
N ALA A 372 4.06 25.13 27.26
CA ALA A 372 4.93 24.05 26.77
C ALA A 372 4.26 23.21 25.68
N ILE A 373 2.95 22.98 25.76
CA ILE A 373 2.18 22.29 24.71
C ILE A 373 2.15 23.15 23.45
N ALA A 374 1.75 24.41 23.59
CA ALA A 374 1.70 25.34 22.47
C ALA A 374 3.08 25.50 21.81
N PHE A 375 4.15 25.52 22.59
CA PHE A 375 5.52 25.53 22.08
C PHE A 375 5.80 24.30 21.21
N ALA A 376 5.57 23.08 21.73
CA ALA A 376 5.82 21.83 21.01
C ALA A 376 5.02 21.73 19.69
N GLU A 377 3.75 22.14 19.70
CA GLU A 377 2.87 22.08 18.53
C GLU A 377 3.15 23.19 17.49
N SER A 378 3.69 24.33 17.93
CA SER A 378 4.04 25.43 17.02
C SER A 378 5.27 25.16 16.14
N SER A 379 6.18 24.29 16.60
CA SER A 379 7.40 23.90 15.88
C SER A 379 7.14 23.22 14.54
N GLU A 380 5.96 22.62 14.35
CA GLU A 380 5.60 21.89 13.12
C GLU A 380 5.23 22.81 11.94
N GLN A 381 4.82 24.06 12.18
CA GLN A 381 4.38 24.96 11.10
C GLN A 381 5.54 25.61 10.30
N GLY A 382 6.80 25.34 10.67
CA GLY A 382 7.98 26.03 10.15
C GLY A 382 8.81 25.32 9.08
N THR A 383 8.55 24.05 8.75
CA THR A 383 9.42 23.23 7.87
C THR A 383 8.89 22.99 6.46
N GLY A 384 7.73 23.55 6.09
CA GLY A 384 7.11 23.38 4.77
C GLY A 384 7.63 24.28 3.63
N ASN A 385 8.70 25.07 3.84
CA ASN A 385 9.31 25.90 2.79
C ASN A 385 10.83 25.91 2.92
N ARG A 386 11.50 24.97 2.25
CA ARG A 386 12.85 25.19 1.73
C ARG A 386 12.92 24.62 0.31
N GLU A 387 13.26 25.54 -0.59
CA GLU A 387 13.39 25.41 -2.05
C GLU A 387 14.35 24.32 -2.51
#